data_AF-A0A951EFK3-F1
#
_entry.id   AF-A0A951EFK3-F1
#
_cell.length_a   1.000
_cell.length_b   1.000
_cell.length_c   1.000
_cell.angle_alpha   90.00
_cell.angle_beta   90.00
_cell.angle_gamma   90.00
#
_symmetry.space_group_name_H-M   'P 1'
#
loop_
_entity.id
_entity.type
_entity.pdbx_description
1 polymer ?
#
loop_
_entity_poly.entity_id
_entity_poly.type
_entity_poly.pdbx_seq_one_letter_code
_entity_poly.pdbx_strand_id
1 'polypeptide(L)' 'MKQLALAACLALSLSSFAGDNLKINPHLDYSSDSIDGPLITGDHMDEGFKQGRPAYLFMYGEG' A
#
# COMPACT_ATOMS: atom_id res chain seq x y z
N MET A 1 6.51 -14.08 31.97
CA MET A 1 7.43 -14.04 30.80
C MET A 1 6.73 -14.26 29.47
N LYS A 2 5.88 -15.30 29.30
CA LYS A 2 5.18 -15.57 28.03
C LYS A 2 4.26 -14.44 27.53
N GLN A 3 3.53 -13.78 28.43
CA GLN A 3 2.63 -12.68 28.04
C GLN A 3 3.37 -11.40 27.64
N LEU A 4 4.54 -11.13 28.24
CA LEU A 4 5.39 -10.01 27.85
C LEU A 4 5.94 -10.21 26.43
N ALA A 5 6.35 -11.44 26.10
CA ALA A 5 6.81 -11.80 24.76
C ALA A 5 5.69 -11.68 23.73
N LEU A 6 4.47 -12.11 24.06
CA LEU A 6 3.32 -11.99 23.17
C LEU A 6 2.93 -10.52 22.89
N ALA A 7 2.95 -9.67 23.94
CA ALA A 7 2.69 -8.25 23.79
C ALA A 7 3.76 -7.54 22.93
N ALA A 8 5.04 -7.93 23.09
CA ALA A 8 6.13 -7.39 22.29
C ALA A 8 6.00 -7.76 20.79
N CYS A 9 5.60 -9.01 20.48
CA CYS A 9 5.36 -9.43 19.10
C CYS A 9 4.20 -8.67 18.45
N LEU A 10 3.13 -8.36 19.20
CA LEU A 10 1.98 -7.62 18.69
C LEU A 10 2.30 -6.13 18.47
N ALA A 11 3.16 -5.54 19.29
CA ALA A 11 3.59 -4.16 19.12
C ALA A 11 4.44 -3.95 17.86
N LEU A 12 5.23 -4.95 17.46
CA LEU A 12 6.08 -4.90 16.24
C LEU A 12 5.27 -4.92 14.93
N SER A 13 4.03 -5.39 14.93
CA SER A 13 3.18 -5.39 13.74
C SER A 13 2.48 -4.05 13.46
N LEU A 14 2.53 -3.09 14.39
CA LEU A 14 1.86 -1.79 14.24
C LEU A 14 2.62 -0.80 13.37
N SER A 15 3.87 -1.10 13.00
CA SER A 15 4.70 -0.23 12.15
C SER A 15 4.51 -0.47 10.65
N SER A 16 3.41 -1.10 10.24
CA SER A 16 3.08 -1.26 8.82
C SER A 16 2.55 0.06 8.27
N PHE A 17 3.45 0.94 7.83
CA PHE A 17 3.08 2.11 7.05
C PHE A 17 2.55 1.65 5.70
N ALA A 18 1.30 1.99 5.41
CA ALA A 18 0.71 1.80 4.09
C ALA A 18 0.99 3.02 3.24
N GLY A 19 1.02 2.85 1.92
CA GLY A 19 1.00 4.00 1.02
C GLY A 19 -0.24 4.84 1.29
N ASP A 20 -0.07 6.15 1.41
CA ASP A 20 -1.13 7.10 1.75
C ASP A 20 -1.28 8.16 0.64
N ASN A 21 -2.29 9.03 0.78
CA ASN A 21 -2.62 10.06 -0.23
C ASN A 21 -2.76 9.50 -1.66
N LEU A 22 -3.39 8.32 -1.74
CA LEU A 22 -3.51 7.56 -2.98
C LEU A 22 -4.28 8.35 -4.05
N LYS A 23 -3.74 8.36 -5.26
CA LYS A 23 -4.34 9.00 -6.44
C LYS A 23 -4.10 8.16 -7.68
N ILE A 24 -5.02 8.27 -8.63
CA ILE A 24 -4.83 7.74 -9.98
C ILE A 24 -3.67 8.50 -10.61
N ASN A 25 -2.73 7.77 -11.22
CA ASN A 25 -1.58 8.36 -11.90
C ASN A 25 -2.06 9.19 -13.10
N PRO A 26 -1.92 10.53 -13.08
CA PRO A 26 -2.41 11.39 -14.17
C PRO A 26 -1.53 11.33 -15.42
N HIS A 27 -0.36 10.66 -15.34
CA HIS A 27 0.61 10.57 -16.43
C HIS A 27 0.43 9.33 -17.31
N LEU A 28 -0.57 8.48 -17.03
CA LEU A 28 -0.86 7.32 -17.87
C LEU A 28 -1.56 7.72 -19.16
N ASP A 29 -1.09 7.16 -20.27
CA ASP A 29 -1.80 7.22 -21.55
C ASP A 29 -2.79 6.05 -21.65
N TYR A 30 -4.06 6.32 -21.36
CA TYR A 30 -5.14 5.33 -21.45
C TYR A 30 -5.50 4.92 -22.89
N SER A 31 -4.90 5.55 -23.90
CA SER A 31 -5.11 5.22 -25.31
C SER A 31 -4.04 4.27 -25.87
N SER A 32 -3.03 3.93 -25.07
CA SER A 32 -1.92 3.06 -25.44
C SER A 32 -1.99 1.73 -24.69
N ASP A 33 -1.50 0.67 -25.34
CA ASP A 33 -1.32 -0.65 -24.71
C ASP A 33 0.05 -0.77 -23.98
N SER A 34 0.77 0.34 -23.83
CA SER A 34 2.05 0.38 -23.13
C SER A 34 1.90 0.37 -21.60
N ILE A 35 2.87 -0.24 -20.91
CA ILE A 35 2.96 -0.18 -19.45
C ILE A 35 3.75 1.08 -19.08
N ASP A 36 3.04 2.19 -18.92
CA ASP A 36 3.64 3.52 -18.66
C ASP A 36 3.98 3.76 -17.17
N GLY A 37 3.73 2.77 -16.31
CA GLY A 37 4.00 2.85 -14.88
C GLY A 37 2.82 2.36 -14.03
N PRO A 38 2.82 2.66 -12.72
CA PRO A 38 1.78 2.23 -11.82
C PRO A 38 0.47 3.01 -12.04
N LEU A 39 -0.67 2.30 -11.97
CA LEU A 39 -2.01 2.87 -12.04
C LEU A 39 -2.33 3.80 -10.86
N ILE A 40 -1.84 3.44 -9.68
CA ILE A 40 -2.07 4.17 -8.43
C ILE A 40 -0.72 4.66 -7.91
N THR A 41 -0.68 5.93 -7.55
CA THR A 41 0.47 6.59 -6.91
C THR A 41 0.02 7.15 -5.57
N GLY A 42 0.98 7.55 -4.75
CA GLY A 42 0.75 8.07 -3.40
C GLY A 42 2.09 8.32 -2.73
N ASP A 43 2.07 8.66 -1.46
CA ASP A 43 3.27 8.78 -0.65
C ASP A 43 3.55 7.43 0.05
N HIS A 44 4.81 7.15 0.38
CA HIS A 44 5.25 5.91 1.06
C HIS A 44 4.83 4.60 0.34
N MET A 45 4.71 4.64 -0.99
CA MET A 45 4.23 3.50 -1.78
C MET A 45 5.15 2.27 -1.70
N ASP A 46 6.43 2.45 -1.47
CA ASP A 46 7.44 1.38 -1.28
C ASP A 46 7.34 0.69 0.09
N GLU A 47 6.70 1.34 1.07
CA GLU A 47 6.40 0.77 2.37
C GLU A 47 5.18 -0.16 2.30
N GLY A 48 4.14 0.25 1.54
CA GLY A 48 2.90 -0.51 1.33
C GLY A 48 2.94 -1.53 0.18
N PHE A 49 3.72 -1.28 -0.88
CA PHE A 49 3.80 -2.13 -2.08
C PHE A 49 5.21 -2.71 -2.23
N LYS A 50 5.37 -4.00 -1.91
CA LYS A 50 6.66 -4.70 -1.99
C LYS A 50 6.60 -5.88 -2.94
N GLN A 51 7.66 -6.04 -3.74
CA GLN A 51 7.79 -7.15 -4.69
C GLN A 51 7.65 -8.50 -3.97
N GLY A 52 6.90 -9.42 -4.58
CA GLY A 52 6.64 -10.74 -4.03
C GLY A 52 5.64 -10.78 -2.86
N ARG A 53 5.03 -9.64 -2.50
CA ARG A 53 3.94 -9.58 -1.52
C ARG A 53 2.64 -9.15 -2.22
N PRO A 54 1.49 -9.77 -1.88
CA PRO A 54 0.21 -9.31 -2.38
C PRO A 54 -0.08 -7.90 -1.84
N ALA A 55 -0.45 -7.00 -2.74
CA ALA A 55 -0.93 -5.67 -2.39
C ALA A 55 -2.45 -5.64 -2.40
N TYR A 56 -3.04 -5.07 -1.36
CA TYR A 56 -4.49 -4.92 -1.23
C TYR A 56 -4.87 -3.45 -1.32
N LEU A 57 -5.98 -3.18 -1.98
CA LEU A 57 -6.53 -1.84 -2.15
C LEU A 57 -7.97 -1.83 -1.65
N PHE A 58 -8.24 -0.99 -0.66
CA PHE A 58 -9.57 -0.80 -0.11
C PHE A 58 -10.05 0.59 -0.52
N MET A 59 -10.96 0.66 -1.47
CA MET A 59 -11.63 1.90 -1.85
C MET A 59 -12.98 1.97 -1.15
N TYR A 60 -13.27 3.10 -0.53
CA TYR A 60 -14.57 3.42 0.03
C TYR A 60 -15.10 4.68 -0.64
N GLY A 61 -16.34 4.65 -1.09
CA GLY A 61 -17.07 5.80 -1.62
C GLY A 61 -18.47 5.81 -1.03
N GLU A 62 -18.88 6.96 -0.49
CA GLU A 62 -20.27 7.20 -0.13
C GLU A 62 -21.04 7.62 -1.38
N GLY A 63 -22.27 7.11 -1.51
CA GLY A 63 -23.25 7.50 -2.52
C GLY A 63 -24.56 7.87 -1.85
#